data_AF-A0A535JW82-F1
#
_entry.id   AF-A0A535JW82-F1
#
_cell.length_a   1.000
_cell.length_b   1.000
_cell.length_c   1.000
_cell.angle_alpha   90.00
_cell.angle_beta   90.00
_cell.angle_gamma   90.00
#
_symmetry.space_group_name_H-M   'P 1'
#
loop_
_entity.id
_entity.type
_entity.pdbx_description
1 polymer ?
#
loop_
_entity_poly.entity_id
_entity_poly.type
_entity_poly.pdbx_seq_one_letter_code
_entity_poly.pdbx_strand_id
1 'polypeptide(L)'
;WRVVDAKWPTITKAFHGFNVERVARMKDREIDALTKDERVIRSRPKIAAVVHNANELLALERAGGFKKHLRSFPDYEALATDLKKRFKFVGDSGTYHFLWTVKHPVPDWRDWSRAHGINWGTKAKASATQKRRRTSSAR
;
A
#
# COMPACT_ATOMS: atom_id res chain seq x y z
N TRP A 1 -11.40 -4.21 -1.46
CA TRP A 1 -11.09 -4.69 -2.82
C TRP A 1 -12.14 -4.30 -3.84
N ARG A 2 -13.43 -4.66 -3.70
CA ARG A 2 -14.51 -4.35 -4.67
C ARG A 2 -14.47 -2.96 -5.36
N VAL A 3 -14.24 -1.87 -4.62
CA VAL A 3 -14.16 -0.51 -5.19
C VAL A 3 -12.91 -0.31 -6.06
N VAL A 4 -11.78 -0.88 -5.64
CA VAL A 4 -10.51 -0.83 -6.39
C VAL A 4 -10.61 -1.70 -7.63
N ASP A 5 -11.17 -2.91 -7.51
CA ASP A 5 -11.31 -3.85 -8.63
C ASP A 5 -12.14 -3.25 -9.77
N ALA A 6 -13.26 -2.59 -9.44
CA ALA A 6 -14.11 -1.91 -10.42
C ALA A 6 -13.40 -0.76 -11.15
N LYS A 7 -12.43 -0.11 -10.48
CA LYS A 7 -11.64 1.00 -11.04
C LYS A 7 -10.28 0.54 -11.59
N TRP A 8 -9.94 -0.74 -11.50
CA TRP A 8 -8.61 -1.22 -11.85
C TRP A 8 -8.23 -0.99 -13.32
N PRO A 9 -9.11 -1.24 -14.31
CA PRO A 9 -8.78 -0.97 -15.72
C PRO A 9 -8.47 0.52 -15.97
N THR A 10 -9.23 1.41 -15.34
CA THR A 10 -9.07 2.86 -15.50
C THR A 10 -7.85 3.39 -14.77
N ILE A 11 -7.57 2.88 -13.57
CA ILE A 11 -6.33 3.15 -12.83
C ILE A 11 -5.12 2.71 -13.66
N THR A 12 -5.15 1.50 -14.21
CA THR A 12 -4.06 0.97 -15.05
C THR A 12 -3.80 1.87 -16.25
N LYS A 13 -4.85 2.31 -16.96
CA LYS A 13 -4.72 3.24 -18.09
C LYS A 13 -4.18 4.60 -17.67
N ALA A 14 -4.67 5.15 -16.55
CA ALA A 14 -4.25 6.45 -16.02
C ALA A 14 -2.75 6.50 -15.67
N PHE A 15 -2.20 5.37 -15.20
CA PHE A 15 -0.77 5.23 -14.91
C PHE A 15 -0.01 4.53 -16.04
N HIS A 16 -0.42 4.70 -17.30
CA HIS A 16 0.32 4.21 -18.48
C HIS A 16 0.62 2.70 -18.47
N GLY A 17 -0.31 1.88 -17.98
CA GLY A 17 -0.11 0.45 -17.82
C GLY A 17 0.90 0.09 -16.73
N PHE A 18 1.16 1.01 -15.80
CA PHE A 18 2.22 0.94 -14.80
C PHE A 18 3.63 0.75 -15.39
N ASN A 19 3.88 1.26 -16.60
CA ASN A 19 5.24 1.40 -17.11
C ASN A 19 6.01 2.40 -16.23
N VAL A 20 6.98 1.89 -15.47
CA VAL A 20 7.67 2.66 -14.40
C VAL A 20 8.32 3.93 -14.95
N GLU A 21 8.97 3.87 -16.12
CA GLU A 21 9.60 5.04 -16.73
C GLU A 21 8.59 6.13 -17.11
N ARG A 22 7.47 5.73 -17.70
CA ARG A 22 6.41 6.67 -18.08
C ARG A 22 5.78 7.31 -16.86
N VAL A 23 5.49 6.50 -15.83
CA VAL A 23 4.93 6.99 -14.56
C VAL A 23 5.89 7.95 -13.87
N ALA A 24 7.19 7.64 -13.83
CA ALA A 24 8.19 8.50 -13.20
C ALA A 24 8.33 9.87 -13.88
N ARG A 25 7.98 9.98 -15.18
CA ARG A 25 8.03 11.22 -15.97
C ARG A 25 6.74 12.05 -15.92
N MET A 26 5.68 11.55 -15.27
CA MET A 26 4.42 12.28 -15.14
C MET A 26 4.64 13.61 -14.41
N LYS A 27 4.12 14.70 -14.98
CA LYS A 27 4.29 16.06 -14.42
C LYS A 27 3.11 16.44 -13.52
N ASP A 28 3.29 17.49 -12.72
CA ASP A 28 2.22 18.03 -11.85
C ASP A 28 0.92 18.33 -12.61
N ARG A 29 1.00 18.83 -13.86
CA ARG A 29 -0.18 19.06 -14.70
C ARG A 29 -0.98 17.79 -14.96
N GLU A 30 -0.32 16.65 -15.17
CA GLU A 30 -0.97 15.36 -15.37
C GLU A 30 -1.53 14.82 -14.06
N ILE A 31 -0.80 14.97 -12.95
CA ILE A 31 -1.26 14.63 -11.61
C ILE A 31 -2.55 15.40 -11.28
N ASP A 32 -2.55 16.71 -11.51
CA ASP A 32 -3.69 17.60 -11.26
C ASP A 32 -4.88 17.26 -12.17
N ALA A 33 -4.63 16.91 -13.43
CA ALA A 33 -5.68 16.44 -14.33
C ALA A 33 -6.34 15.15 -13.82
N LEU A 34 -5.55 14.19 -13.30
CA LEU A 34 -6.06 12.95 -12.72
C LEU A 34 -6.89 13.18 -11.45
N THR A 35 -6.66 14.25 -10.70
CA THR A 35 -7.52 14.57 -9.54
C THR A 35 -8.97 14.89 -9.93
N LYS A 36 -9.19 15.31 -11.18
CA LYS A 36 -10.51 15.62 -11.74
C LYS A 36 -11.16 14.41 -12.43
N ASP A 37 -10.43 13.32 -12.63
CA ASP A 37 -10.93 12.12 -13.29
C ASP A 37 -11.67 11.22 -12.28
N GLU A 38 -12.97 11.06 -12.44
CA GLU A 38 -13.81 10.25 -11.56
C GLU A 38 -13.52 8.74 -11.65
N ARG A 39 -12.81 8.33 -12.69
CA ARG A 39 -12.44 6.94 -12.94
C ARG A 39 -11.23 6.50 -12.12
N VAL A 40 -10.53 7.42 -11.45
CA VAL A 40 -9.42 7.10 -10.54
C VAL A 40 -9.75 7.47 -9.10
N ILE A 41 -8.85 7.13 -8.17
CA ILE A 41 -8.92 7.61 -6.79
C ILE A 41 -8.47 9.08 -6.79
N ARG A 42 -9.42 10.00 -6.65
CA ARG A 42 -9.24 11.47 -6.68
C ARG A 42 -8.50 12.03 -5.44
N SER A 43 -7.31 11.51 -5.17
CA SER A 43 -6.46 11.95 -4.07
C SER A 43 -5.11 12.37 -4.65
N ARG A 44 -4.90 13.69 -4.74
CA ARG A 44 -3.63 14.24 -5.25
C ARG A 44 -2.41 13.64 -4.54
N PRO A 45 -2.37 13.53 -3.19
CA PRO A 45 -1.23 12.93 -2.51
C PRO A 45 -0.98 11.47 -2.91
N LYS A 46 -2.04 10.67 -3.12
CA LYS A 46 -1.89 9.28 -3.55
C LYS A 46 -1.42 9.16 -5.00
N ILE A 47 -1.89 10.03 -5.88
CA ILE A 47 -1.44 10.05 -7.29
C ILE A 47 0.03 10.48 -7.37
N ALA A 48 0.40 11.56 -6.69
CA ALA A 48 1.78 12.02 -6.63
C ALA A 48 2.71 10.97 -6.00
N ALA A 49 2.23 10.22 -5.01
CA ALA A 49 2.98 9.12 -4.42
C ALA A 49 3.31 8.00 -5.41
N VAL A 50 2.44 7.70 -6.38
CA VAL A 50 2.74 6.70 -7.43
C VAL A 50 3.91 7.17 -8.29
N VAL A 51 3.97 8.46 -8.64
CA VAL A 51 5.09 9.07 -9.38
C VAL A 51 6.38 9.05 -8.57
N HIS A 52 6.33 9.43 -7.29
CA HIS A 52 7.47 9.32 -6.36
C HIS A 52 7.99 7.88 -6.29
N ASN A 53 7.09 6.92 -6.07
CA ASN A 53 7.46 5.52 -5.92
C ASN A 53 8.06 4.93 -7.21
N ALA A 54 7.59 5.36 -8.39
CA ALA A 54 8.20 4.96 -9.65
C ALA A 54 9.63 5.49 -9.80
N ASN A 55 9.90 6.73 -9.37
CA ASN A 55 11.26 7.29 -9.36
C ASN A 55 12.20 6.52 -8.42
N GLU A 56 11.73 6.15 -7.23
CA GLU A 56 12.50 5.31 -6.30
C GLU A 56 12.79 3.92 -6.86
N LEU A 57 11.81 3.30 -7.53
CA LEU A 57 12.04 2.02 -8.22
C LEU A 57 13.14 2.14 -9.29
N LEU A 58 13.11 3.18 -10.13
CA LEU A 58 14.16 3.41 -11.12
C LEU A 58 15.53 3.65 -10.49
N ALA A 59 15.58 4.36 -9.36
CA ALA A 59 16.83 4.56 -8.63
C ALA A 59 17.42 3.22 -8.14
N LEU A 60 16.58 2.33 -7.60
CA LEU A 60 17.00 0.99 -7.19
C LEU A 60 17.40 0.11 -8.37
N GLU A 61 16.70 0.20 -9.51
CA GLU A 61 17.09 -0.51 -10.74
C GLU A 61 18.49 -0.09 -11.20
N ARG A 62 18.81 1.21 -11.19
CA ARG A 62 20.17 1.70 -11.51
C ARG A 62 21.23 1.24 -10.51
N ALA A 63 20.86 1.05 -9.24
CA ALA A 63 21.76 0.60 -8.18
C ALA A 63 21.96 -0.93 -8.13
N GLY A 64 21.33 -1.68 -9.03
CA GLY A 64 21.49 -3.14 -9.13
C GLY A 64 20.22 -3.97 -8.96
N GLY A 65 19.05 -3.33 -9.02
CA GLY A 65 17.75 -4.00 -9.12
C GLY A 65 16.96 -4.06 -7.82
N PHE A 66 15.65 -3.87 -7.91
CA PHE A 66 14.76 -3.89 -6.74
C PHE A 66 14.78 -5.24 -6.00
N LYS A 67 14.82 -6.36 -6.73
CA LYS A 67 14.92 -7.71 -6.13
C LYS A 67 16.23 -7.92 -5.36
N LYS A 68 17.33 -7.29 -5.81
CA LYS A 68 18.62 -7.34 -5.10
C LYS A 68 18.52 -6.52 -3.82
N HIS A 69 17.94 -5.33 -3.90
CA HIS A 69 17.66 -4.47 -2.74
C HIS A 69 16.83 -5.19 -1.67
N LEU A 70 15.74 -5.87 -2.04
CA LEU A 70 14.94 -6.62 -1.06
C LEU A 70 15.76 -7.69 -0.30
N ARG A 71 16.82 -8.23 -0.90
CA ARG A 71 17.67 -9.27 -0.31
C ARG A 71 18.92 -8.74 0.40
N SER A 72 19.15 -7.42 0.42
CA SER A 72 20.35 -6.83 1.01
C SER A 72 20.20 -6.47 2.50
N PHE A 73 19.10 -6.85 3.13
CA PHE A 73 18.81 -6.53 4.52
C PHE A 73 18.97 -7.76 5.42
N PRO A 74 19.44 -7.58 6.67
CA PRO A 74 19.67 -8.68 7.59
C PRO A 74 18.39 -9.32 8.11
N ASP A 75 17.30 -8.55 8.19
CA ASP A 75 16.02 -9.00 8.70
C ASP A 75 14.84 -8.18 8.12
N TYR A 76 13.63 -8.61 8.48
CA TYR A 76 12.38 -7.98 8.06
C TYR A 76 12.24 -6.53 8.57
N GLU A 77 12.63 -6.22 9.81
CA GLU A 77 12.41 -4.89 10.40
C GLU A 77 13.31 -3.83 9.77
N ALA A 78 14.56 -4.21 9.45
CA ALA A 78 15.49 -3.38 8.70
C ALA A 78 14.97 -3.08 7.28
N LEU A 79 14.50 -4.12 6.57
CA LEU A 79 13.89 -3.96 5.25
C LEU A 79 12.62 -3.12 5.31
N ALA A 80 11.73 -3.39 6.26
CA ALA A 80 10.47 -2.68 6.40
C ALA A 80 10.71 -1.20 6.73
N THR A 81 11.72 -0.89 7.53
CA THR A 81 12.12 0.48 7.84
C THR A 81 12.61 1.22 6.60
N ASP A 82 13.44 0.60 5.76
CA ASP A 82 13.86 1.20 4.48
C ASP A 82 12.68 1.44 3.55
N LEU A 83 11.83 0.42 3.33
CA LEU A 83 10.68 0.54 2.43
C LEU A 83 9.71 1.65 2.85
N LYS A 84 9.43 1.77 4.15
CA LYS A 84 8.57 2.83 4.71
C LYS A 84 9.17 4.22 4.56
N LYS A 85 10.50 4.35 4.67
CA LYS A 85 11.20 5.64 4.50
C LYS A 85 11.25 6.06 3.03
N ARG A 86 11.52 5.10 2.15
CA ARG A 86 11.73 5.31 0.71
C ARG A 86 10.44 5.59 -0.03
N PHE A 87 9.43 4.74 0.18
CA PHE A 87 8.19 4.76 -0.58
C PHE A 87 7.06 5.48 0.16
N LYS A 88 6.24 6.22 -0.56
CA LYS A 88 5.07 6.93 -0.03
C LYS A 88 3.85 6.02 -0.03
N PHE A 89 3.01 6.18 0.99
CA PHE A 89 1.82 5.35 1.24
C PHE A 89 2.09 3.85 1.43
N VAL A 90 3.32 3.50 1.84
CA VAL A 90 3.74 2.15 2.21
C VAL A 90 3.97 2.15 3.72
N GLY A 91 2.90 1.94 4.50
CA GLY A 91 2.98 1.80 5.97
C GLY A 91 3.27 0.36 6.41
N ASP A 92 3.14 0.05 7.70
CA ASP A 92 3.43 -1.29 8.24
C ASP A 92 2.64 -2.41 7.54
N SER A 93 1.31 -2.26 7.49
CA SER A 93 0.43 -3.23 6.82
C SER A 93 0.70 -3.31 5.31
N GLY A 94 0.96 -2.17 4.66
CA GLY A 94 1.28 -2.14 3.23
C GLY A 94 2.58 -2.88 2.92
N THR A 95 3.61 -2.66 3.75
CA THR A 95 4.92 -3.32 3.65
C THR A 95 4.79 -4.83 3.85
N TYR A 96 4.13 -5.25 4.93
CA TYR A 96 3.91 -6.67 5.22
C TYR A 96 3.19 -7.37 4.06
N HIS A 97 2.06 -6.82 3.61
CA HIS A 97 1.27 -7.44 2.54
C HIS A 97 2.00 -7.43 1.21
N PHE A 98 2.76 -6.38 0.89
CA PHE A 98 3.59 -6.34 -0.29
C PHE A 98 4.61 -7.50 -0.28
N LEU A 99 5.41 -7.62 0.78
CA LEU A 99 6.44 -8.66 0.91
C LEU A 99 5.83 -10.06 0.89
N TRP A 100 4.71 -10.26 1.59
CA TRP A 100 3.95 -11.52 1.55
C TRP A 100 3.43 -11.86 0.15
N THR A 101 2.93 -10.86 -0.59
CA THR A 101 2.39 -11.04 -1.95
C THR A 101 3.47 -11.45 -2.93
N VAL A 102 4.65 -10.80 -2.85
CA VAL A 102 5.80 -11.13 -3.70
C VAL A 102 6.62 -12.33 -3.18
N LYS A 103 6.10 -13.04 -2.18
CA LYS A 103 6.72 -14.24 -1.58
C LYS A 103 8.12 -13.97 -1.01
N HIS A 104 8.37 -12.76 -0.54
CA HIS A 104 9.54 -12.44 0.27
C HIS A 104 9.30 -12.91 1.71
N PRO A 105 10.33 -13.37 2.45
CA PRO A 105 10.18 -13.75 3.85
C PRO A 105 9.56 -12.64 4.69
N VAL A 106 8.55 -13.00 5.48
CA VAL A 106 7.89 -12.13 6.46
C VAL A 106 7.68 -12.94 7.75
N PRO A 107 7.61 -12.29 8.92
CA PRO A 107 7.29 -12.97 10.18
C PRO A 107 5.88 -13.58 10.15
N ASP A 108 5.57 -14.45 11.12
CA ASP A 108 4.20 -14.93 11.29
C ASP A 108 3.23 -13.77 11.50
N TRP A 109 2.07 -13.83 10.82
CA TRP A 109 1.09 -12.77 10.82
C TRP A 109 0.58 -12.43 12.23
N ARG A 110 0.34 -13.43 13.09
CA ARG A 110 -0.24 -13.22 14.41
C ARG A 110 0.75 -12.54 15.33
N ASP A 111 2.02 -12.94 15.27
CA ASP A 111 3.06 -12.32 16.08
C ASP A 111 3.43 -10.93 15.56
N TRP A 112 3.57 -10.76 14.25
CA TRP A 112 3.81 -9.48 13.62
C TRP A 112 2.70 -8.47 13.92
N SER A 113 1.43 -8.86 13.72
CA SER A 113 0.29 -7.96 13.94
C SER A 113 0.14 -7.54 15.40
N ARG A 114 0.44 -8.44 16.36
CA ARG A 114 0.47 -8.12 17.80
C ARG A 114 1.55 -7.08 18.11
N ALA A 115 2.78 -7.30 17.62
CA ALA A 115 3.90 -6.39 17.82
C ALA A 115 3.67 -5.00 17.19
N HIS A 116 2.92 -4.93 16.10
CA HIS A 116 2.63 -3.69 15.37
C HIS A 116 1.30 -3.01 15.78
N GLY A 117 0.66 -3.46 16.87
CA GLY A 117 -0.60 -2.89 17.38
C GLY A 117 -1.80 -3.09 16.45
N ILE A 118 -1.69 -3.99 15.45
CA ILE A 118 -2.74 -4.29 14.49
C ILE A 118 -3.64 -5.38 15.06
N ASN A 119 -4.66 -4.96 15.81
CA ASN A 119 -5.61 -5.89 16.43
C ASN A 119 -6.96 -5.92 15.69
N TRP A 120 -7.02 -6.69 14.60
CA TRP A 120 -8.27 -6.92 13.87
C TRP A 120 -9.28 -7.76 14.68
N GLY A 121 -8.82 -8.55 15.66
CA GLY A 121 -9.65 -9.47 16.45
C GLY A 121 -10.43 -8.85 17.62
N THR A 122 -9.87 -7.86 18.31
CA THR A 122 -10.57 -7.19 19.43
C THR A 122 -11.65 -6.21 18.96
N LYS A 123 -11.42 -5.49 17.85
CA LYS A 123 -12.43 -4.57 17.28
C LYS A 123 -13.72 -5.30 16.85
N ALA A 124 -13.59 -6.52 16.32
CA ALA A 124 -14.75 -7.34 15.93
C ALA A 124 -15.59 -7.79 17.13
N LYS A 125 -14.96 -8.20 18.24
CA LYS A 125 -15.68 -8.63 19.46
C LYS A 125 -16.40 -7.46 20.16
N ALA A 126 -15.78 -6.27 20.21
CA ALA A 126 -16.41 -5.09 20.83
C ALA A 126 -17.70 -4.65 20.10
N SER A 127 -17.68 -4.69 18.76
CA SER A 127 -18.85 -4.39 17.91
C SER A 127 -20.00 -5.39 18.12
N ALA A 128 -19.70 -6.69 18.25
CA ALA A 128 -20.70 -7.73 18.48
C ALA A 128 -21.38 -7.63 19.86
N THR A 129 -20.61 -7.30 20.91
CA THR A 129 -21.12 -7.09 22.27
C THR A 129 -22.05 -5.88 22.36
N GLN A 130 -21.70 -4.78 21.67
CA GLN A 130 -22.53 -3.58 21.62
C GLN A 130 -23.85 -3.80 20.85
N LYS A 131 -23.83 -4.63 19.80
CA LYS A 131 -25.04 -5.01 19.05
C LYS A 131 -26.00 -5.86 19.89
N ARG A 132 -25.51 -6.83 20.68
CA ARG A 132 -26.35 -7.67 21.57
C ARG A 132 -27.00 -6.88 22.71
N ARG A 133 -26.33 -5.88 23.29
CA ARG A 133 -26.90 -5.03 24.36
C ARG A 133 -28.04 -4.15 23.86
N ARG A 134 -27.97 -3.63 22.63
CA ARG A 134 -29.03 -2.79 22.04
C ARG A 134 -30.29 -3.59 21.69
N THR A 135 -30.16 -4.85 21.28
CA THR A 135 -31.30 -5.72 20.97
C THR A 135 -31.99 -6.30 22.22
N SER A 136 -31.34 -6.26 23.39
CA SER A 136 -31.90 -6.74 24.66
C SER A 136 -32.67 -5.67 25.44
N SER A 137 -32.58 -4.40 25.05
CA SER A 137 -33.26 -3.26 25.71
C SER A 137 -34.57 -2.85 25.01
N ALA A 138 -35.01 -3.62 24.01
CA ALA A 138 -36.18 -3.36 23.18
C ALA A 138 -37.22 -4.50 23.25
N ARG A 139 -37.34 -5.14 24.42
CA ARG A 139 -38.42 -6.08 24.75
C ARG A 139 -39.00 -5.73 26.11
#